data_AF-A0A834XL80-F1
#
_entry.id   AF-A0A834XL80-F1
#
_cell.length_a   1.000
_cell.length_b   1.000
_cell.length_c   1.000
_cell.angle_alpha   90.00
_cell.angle_beta   90.00
_cell.angle_gamma   90.00
#
_symmetry.space_group_name_H-M   'P 1'
#
loop_
_entity.id
_entity.type
_entity.pdbx_description
1 polymer ?
#
loop_
_entity_poly.entity_id
_entity_poly.type
_entity_poly.pdbx_seq_one_letter_code
_entity_poly.pdbx_strand_id
1 'polypeptide(L)'
;MNNFLIAVSIFCLSIGLACADEVDLKQLKCLVCRSSIEEVEGVLAKIKPTQDMEVGNFRLDADGNVIKKKIPLSRSEIHISDVLDDICNRMDDYVRAKYKSNGKLTIMKLMTENGQMNPDMSIVDIIQDGDLNKSLKHYCEELVELSEDDIVKYFRDGETDVINKVCTESSKFCSDELPADQTPHDYEAPIDELDESTERMEL
;
A
#
# COMPACT_ATOMS: atom_id res chain seq x y z
N MET A 1 -37.91 -43.21 -20.14
CA MET A 1 -37.48 -41.92 -20.74
C MET A 1 -37.67 -40.71 -19.83
N ASN A 2 -38.69 -40.65 -18.97
CA ASN A 2 -38.88 -39.51 -18.04
C ASN A 2 -37.84 -39.40 -16.91
N ASN A 3 -37.32 -40.52 -16.38
CA ASN A 3 -36.38 -40.46 -15.25
C ASN A 3 -34.96 -40.02 -15.64
N PHE A 4 -34.59 -40.13 -16.92
CA PHE A 4 -33.26 -39.70 -17.39
C PHE A 4 -33.19 -38.18 -17.58
N LEU A 5 -34.30 -37.54 -17.95
CA LEU A 5 -34.42 -36.08 -18.07
C LEU A 5 -34.41 -35.38 -16.71
N ILE A 6 -34.99 -36.01 -15.67
CA ILE A 6 -34.99 -35.46 -14.30
C ILE A 6 -33.57 -35.49 -13.70
N ALA A 7 -32.80 -36.56 -13.97
CA ALA A 7 -31.43 -36.68 -13.48
C ALA A 7 -30.47 -35.64 -14.10
N VAL A 8 -30.66 -35.30 -15.37
CA VAL A 8 -29.86 -34.25 -16.06
C VAL A 8 -30.22 -32.84 -15.56
N SER A 9 -31.48 -32.62 -15.18
CA SER A 9 -31.95 -31.34 -14.60
C SER A 9 -31.36 -31.07 -13.20
N ILE A 10 -31.24 -32.12 -12.37
CA ILE A 10 -30.70 -31.98 -11.00
C ILE A 10 -29.18 -31.83 -11.00
N PHE A 11 -28.47 -32.42 -11.97
CA PHE A 11 -27.01 -32.33 -12.06
C PHE A 11 -26.50 -30.97 -12.58
N CYS A 12 -27.34 -30.19 -13.27
CA CYS A 12 -26.98 -28.83 -13.72
C CYS A 12 -27.20 -27.74 -12.67
N LEU A 13 -27.95 -28.00 -11.59
CA LEU A 13 -28.19 -27.02 -10.52
C LEU A 13 -27.06 -26.98 -9.48
N SER A 14 -26.11 -27.89 -9.55
CA SER A 14 -24.97 -27.98 -8.63
C SER A 14 -23.70 -27.27 -9.15
N ILE A 15 -23.78 -26.62 -10.31
CA ILE A 15 -22.64 -25.92 -10.90
C ILE A 15 -22.55 -24.52 -10.27
N GLY A 16 -21.88 -24.49 -9.11
CA GLY A 16 -20.99 -23.44 -8.65
C GLY A 16 -21.53 -22.01 -8.57
N LEU A 17 -21.92 -21.59 -7.37
CA LEU A 17 -21.46 -20.27 -6.91
C LEU A 17 -19.94 -20.38 -6.74
N ALA A 18 -19.19 -19.97 -7.75
CA ALA A 18 -17.84 -19.51 -7.53
C ALA A 18 -17.98 -18.10 -6.93
N CYS A 19 -17.80 -17.98 -5.62
CA CYS A 19 -17.53 -16.68 -5.01
C CYS A 19 -16.26 -16.16 -5.68
N ALA A 20 -16.36 -15.05 -6.41
CA ALA A 20 -15.20 -14.43 -7.02
C ALA A 20 -14.29 -13.89 -5.91
N ASP A 21 -13.00 -14.26 -5.96
CA ASP A 21 -11.90 -13.78 -5.11
C ASP A 21 -11.58 -12.28 -5.36
N GLU A 22 -12.58 -11.41 -5.48
CA GLU A 22 -12.38 -9.99 -5.78
C GLU A 22 -11.87 -9.19 -4.56
N VAL A 23 -12.09 -9.73 -3.35
CA VAL A 23 -11.72 -9.10 -2.06
C VAL A 23 -10.20 -9.04 -1.85
N ASP A 24 -9.42 -9.94 -2.44
CA ASP A 24 -7.96 -10.03 -2.22
C ASP A 24 -7.19 -8.88 -2.89
N LEU A 25 -7.62 -8.44 -4.08
CA LEU A 25 -6.92 -7.39 -4.84
C LEU A 25 -7.02 -6.02 -4.16
N LYS A 26 -8.23 -5.64 -3.70
CA LYS A 26 -8.44 -4.36 -3.02
C LYS A 26 -7.65 -4.32 -1.71
N GLN A 27 -7.67 -5.41 -0.95
CA GLN A 27 -6.88 -5.52 0.27
C GLN A 27 -5.38 -5.40 -0.03
N LEU A 28 -4.89 -6.04 -1.10
CA LEU A 28 -3.50 -5.97 -1.50
C LEU A 28 -3.06 -4.55 -1.86
N LYS A 29 -3.87 -3.82 -2.64
CA LYS A 29 -3.62 -2.40 -2.96
C LYS A 29 -3.53 -1.54 -1.70
N CYS A 30 -4.46 -1.74 -0.76
CA CYS A 30 -4.43 -1.04 0.53
C CYS A 30 -3.14 -1.32 1.33
N LEU A 31 -2.72 -2.59 1.42
CA LEU A 31 -1.47 -2.99 2.10
C LEU A 31 -0.23 -2.36 1.46
N VAL A 32 -0.16 -2.36 0.12
CA VAL A 32 0.93 -1.72 -0.62
C VAL A 32 0.93 -0.22 -0.34
N CYS A 33 -0.21 0.45 -0.40
CA CYS A 33 -0.27 1.88 -0.14
C CYS A 33 0.23 2.24 1.26
N ARG A 34 -0.31 1.58 2.28
CA ARG A 34 0.05 1.87 3.67
C ARG A 34 1.55 1.64 3.91
N SER A 35 2.08 0.53 3.40
CA SER A 35 3.50 0.20 3.53
C SER A 35 4.40 1.17 2.76
N SER A 36 4.01 1.58 1.54
CA SER A 36 4.77 2.56 0.76
C SER A 36 4.86 3.91 1.47
N ILE A 37 3.73 4.43 1.98
CA ILE A 37 3.73 5.74 2.65
C ILE A 37 4.47 5.69 3.99
N GLU A 38 4.37 4.59 4.73
CA GLU A 38 5.20 4.37 5.94
C GLU A 38 6.71 4.35 5.62
N GLU A 39 7.13 3.71 4.52
CA GLU A 39 8.52 3.77 4.08
C GLU A 39 8.95 5.20 3.70
N VAL A 40 8.07 6.00 3.08
CA VAL A 40 8.36 7.41 2.75
C VAL A 40 8.58 8.19 4.03
N GLU A 41 7.66 8.07 4.99
CA GLU A 41 7.79 8.69 6.31
C GLU A 41 9.11 8.31 6.99
N GLY A 42 9.46 7.01 6.95
CA GLY A 42 10.70 6.49 7.51
C GLY A 42 11.97 7.06 6.86
N VAL A 43 11.98 7.23 5.53
CA VAL A 43 13.12 7.84 4.81
C VAL A 43 13.23 9.33 5.13
N LEU A 44 12.12 10.07 5.02
CA LEU A 44 12.14 11.53 5.23
C LEU A 44 12.43 11.90 6.68
N ALA A 45 12.01 11.11 7.66
CA ALA A 45 12.32 11.31 9.07
C ALA A 45 13.81 11.17 9.41
N LYS A 46 14.58 10.43 8.59
CA LYS A 46 16.04 10.27 8.75
C LYS A 46 16.82 11.50 8.23
N ILE A 47 16.19 12.42 7.50
CA ILE A 47 16.84 13.62 6.94
C ILE A 47 17.09 14.66 8.04
N LYS A 48 18.30 15.20 8.08
CA LYS A 48 18.67 16.24 9.05
C LYS A 48 18.03 17.59 8.68
N PRO A 49 17.54 18.39 9.64
CA PRO A 49 16.99 19.72 9.36
C PRO A 49 17.96 20.70 8.69
N THR A 50 19.27 20.44 8.79
CA THR A 50 20.33 21.26 8.17
C THR A 50 20.65 20.86 6.74
N GLN A 51 20.03 19.80 6.24
CA GLN A 51 20.24 19.32 4.87
C GLN A 51 19.25 20.05 3.95
N ASP A 52 19.78 21.01 3.20
CA ASP A 52 19.01 21.84 2.28
C ASP A 52 19.35 21.52 0.82
N MET A 53 18.38 21.78 -0.07
CA MET A 53 18.55 21.77 -1.51
C MET A 53 18.39 23.18 -2.08
N GLU A 54 19.25 23.56 -3.03
CA GLU A 54 19.09 24.81 -3.78
C GLU A 54 17.99 24.63 -4.83
N VAL A 55 17.01 25.54 -4.84
CA VAL A 55 15.85 25.49 -5.75
C VAL A 55 15.65 26.81 -6.48
N GLY A 56 15.04 26.71 -7.66
CA GLY A 56 14.63 27.86 -8.47
C GLY A 56 15.67 28.34 -9.49
N ASN A 57 15.25 29.29 -10.31
CA ASN A 57 16.12 29.89 -11.31
C ASN A 57 17.14 30.81 -10.64
N PHE A 58 18.40 30.71 -11.07
CA PHE A 58 19.52 31.57 -10.66
C PHE A 58 19.24 33.04 -11.02
N ARG A 59 18.39 33.71 -10.23
CA ARG A 59 18.10 35.12 -10.37
C ARG A 59 19.31 35.91 -9.91
N LEU A 60 19.64 36.96 -10.64
CA LEU A 60 20.68 37.89 -10.22
C LEU A 60 20.06 38.98 -9.33
N ASP A 61 20.76 39.37 -8.27
CA ASP A 61 20.45 40.59 -7.53
C ASP A 61 20.89 41.84 -8.30
N ALA A 62 20.67 43.02 -7.72
CA ALA A 62 21.04 44.30 -8.35
C ALA A 62 22.55 44.47 -8.56
N ASP A 63 23.37 43.70 -7.83
CA ASP A 63 24.82 43.72 -7.88
C ASP A 63 25.39 42.63 -8.81
N GLY A 64 24.51 41.83 -9.44
CA GLY A 64 24.89 40.76 -10.36
C GLY A 64 25.26 39.44 -9.68
N ASN A 65 24.98 39.26 -8.38
CA ASN A 65 25.19 37.99 -7.68
C ASN A 65 23.99 37.06 -7.84
N VAL A 66 24.27 35.76 -7.90
CA VAL A 66 23.23 34.73 -7.98
C VAL A 66 22.52 34.55 -6.64
N ILE A 67 21.22 34.82 -6.62
CA ILE A 67 20.32 34.56 -5.50
C ILE A 67 19.97 33.07 -5.50
N LYS A 68 20.48 32.35 -4.50
CA LYS A 68 20.17 30.94 -4.26
C LYS A 68 19.05 30.83 -3.22
N LYS A 69 17.89 30.30 -3.62
CA LYS A 69 16.85 29.91 -2.66
C LYS A 69 17.16 28.50 -2.17
N LYS A 70 17.08 28.28 -0.87
CA LYS A 70 17.23 26.96 -0.25
C LYS A 70 15.93 26.54 0.40
N ILE A 71 15.63 25.25 0.31
CA ILE A 71 14.54 24.62 1.06
C ILE A 71 15.07 23.36 1.74
N PRO A 72 14.49 22.94 2.88
CA PRO A 72 14.83 21.66 3.50
C PRO A 72 14.63 20.52 2.51
N LEU A 73 15.59 19.58 2.48
CA LEU A 73 15.54 18.45 1.55
C LEU A 73 14.28 17.59 1.77
N SER A 74 13.85 17.41 3.02
CA SER A 74 12.61 16.69 3.38
C SER A 74 11.33 17.35 2.88
N ARG A 75 11.40 18.60 2.39
CA ARG A 75 10.27 19.36 1.82
C ARG A 75 10.48 19.69 0.35
N SER A 76 11.50 19.11 -0.27
CA SER A 76 11.75 19.29 -1.70
C SER A 76 10.85 18.35 -2.50
N GLU A 77 10.02 18.92 -3.35
CA GLU A 77 9.17 18.17 -4.29
C GLU A 77 9.98 17.15 -5.11
N ILE A 78 11.08 17.59 -5.73
CA ILE A 78 11.98 16.71 -6.49
C ILE A 78 12.50 15.55 -5.61
N HIS A 79 12.87 15.84 -4.36
CA HIS A 79 13.41 14.80 -3.49
C HIS A 79 12.33 13.82 -3.02
N ILE A 80 11.12 14.31 -2.75
CA ILE A 80 10.01 13.45 -2.37
C ILE A 80 9.63 12.52 -3.54
N SER A 81 9.59 13.03 -4.77
CA SER A 81 9.40 12.21 -5.98
C SER A 81 10.50 11.16 -6.14
N ASP A 82 11.77 11.53 -5.99
CA ASP A 82 12.89 10.56 -6.03
C ASP A 82 12.73 9.45 -4.95
N VAL A 83 12.29 9.83 -3.75
CA VAL A 83 12.04 8.88 -2.65
C VAL A 83 10.89 7.94 -2.97
N LEU A 84 9.83 8.40 -3.63
CA LEU A 84 8.71 7.56 -4.06
C LEU A 84 9.16 6.50 -5.07
N ASP A 85 9.93 6.89 -6.08
CA ASP A 85 10.51 5.98 -7.07
C ASP A 85 11.40 4.92 -6.40
N ASP A 86 12.27 5.35 -5.49
CA ASP A 86 13.15 4.46 -4.72
C ASP A 86 12.37 3.47 -3.84
N ILE A 87 11.21 3.86 -3.32
CA ILE A 87 10.35 2.98 -2.51
C ILE A 87 9.64 1.96 -3.38
N CYS A 88 9.06 2.38 -4.50
CA CYS A 88 8.43 1.43 -5.42
C CYS A 88 9.43 0.42 -5.98
N ASN A 89 10.68 0.82 -6.25
CA ASN A 89 11.75 -0.13 -6.58
C ASN A 89 12.04 -1.13 -5.45
N ARG A 90 12.02 -0.69 -4.19
CA ARG A 90 12.22 -1.56 -3.02
C ARG A 90 11.05 -2.49 -2.72
N MET A 91 9.88 -2.30 -3.34
CA MET A 91 8.77 -3.24 -3.24
C MET A 91 9.09 -4.61 -3.86
N ASP A 92 10.14 -4.71 -4.68
CA ASP A 92 10.69 -5.98 -5.14
C ASP A 92 11.25 -6.86 -3.98
N ASP A 93 11.58 -6.28 -2.82
CA ASP A 93 12.05 -6.98 -1.62
C ASP A 93 10.92 -7.46 -0.70
N TYR A 94 9.67 -7.09 -1.02
CA TYR A 94 8.48 -7.50 -0.29
C TYR A 94 7.87 -8.75 -0.93
N VAL A 95 7.19 -9.52 -0.10
CA VAL A 95 6.40 -10.69 -0.51
C VAL A 95 5.01 -10.61 0.06
N ARG A 96 4.05 -11.22 -0.63
CA ARG A 96 2.73 -11.51 -0.07
C ARG A 96 2.80 -12.70 0.86
N ALA A 97 2.08 -12.61 1.96
CA ALA A 97 1.98 -13.69 2.94
C ALA A 97 0.59 -13.72 3.56
N LYS A 98 0.30 -14.80 4.30
CA LYS A 98 -0.87 -14.88 5.18
C LYS A 98 -0.40 -15.13 6.61
N TYR A 99 -0.98 -14.44 7.57
CA TYR A 99 -0.68 -14.72 8.98
C TYR A 99 -1.13 -16.14 9.34
N LYS A 100 -0.28 -16.89 10.04
CA LYS A 100 -0.61 -18.26 10.50
C LYS A 100 -1.72 -18.27 11.55
N SER A 101 -1.91 -17.17 12.26
CA SER A 101 -2.89 -17.02 13.34
C SER A 101 -4.34 -16.98 12.83
N ASN A 102 -4.59 -16.25 11.74
CA ASN A 102 -5.94 -15.92 11.27
C ASN A 102 -6.12 -16.05 9.74
N GLY A 103 -5.07 -16.38 8.99
CA GLY A 103 -5.11 -16.52 7.54
C GLY A 103 -5.22 -15.22 6.74
N LYS A 104 -5.15 -14.05 7.40
CA LYS A 104 -5.31 -12.74 6.77
C LYS A 104 -4.12 -12.41 5.87
N LEU A 105 -4.40 -11.86 4.69
CA LEU A 105 -3.39 -11.36 3.76
C LEU A 105 -2.56 -10.23 4.41
N THR A 106 -1.25 -10.28 4.20
CA THR A 106 -0.29 -9.24 4.57
C THR A 106 0.82 -9.16 3.52
N ILE A 107 1.65 -8.12 3.59
CA ILE A 107 2.92 -8.03 2.86
C ILE A 107 4.05 -7.81 3.85
N MET A 108 5.24 -8.34 3.56
CA MET A 108 6.39 -8.17 4.42
C MET A 108 7.70 -8.15 3.64
N LYS A 109 8.71 -7.47 4.18
CA LYS A 109 10.10 -7.58 3.69
C LYS A 109 10.67 -8.94 4.02
N LEU A 110 11.36 -9.57 3.06
CA LEU A 110 12.11 -10.80 3.31
C LEU A 110 13.35 -10.58 4.18
N MET A 111 13.98 -9.42 4.02
CA MET A 111 15.19 -9.03 4.74
C MET A 111 14.94 -7.74 5.52
N THR A 112 15.55 -7.66 6.69
CA THR A 112 15.65 -6.43 7.49
C THR A 112 16.63 -5.44 6.87
N GLU A 113 16.65 -4.18 7.34
CA GLU A 113 17.59 -3.15 6.86
C GLU A 113 19.08 -3.56 7.04
N ASN A 114 19.39 -4.46 7.97
CA ASN A 114 20.74 -4.97 8.21
C ASN A 114 21.08 -6.25 7.41
N GLY A 115 20.21 -6.68 6.49
CA GLY A 115 20.43 -7.84 5.61
C GLY A 115 20.20 -9.20 6.27
N GLN A 116 19.56 -9.24 7.44
CA GLN A 116 19.16 -10.49 8.10
C GLN A 116 17.76 -10.91 7.64
N MET A 117 17.44 -12.20 7.74
CA MET A 117 16.10 -12.70 7.46
C MET A 117 15.10 -12.08 8.44
N ASN A 118 13.95 -11.64 7.92
CA ASN A 118 12.91 -11.03 8.76
C ASN A 118 12.34 -12.08 9.76
N PRO A 119 12.40 -11.82 11.08
CA PRO A 119 11.91 -12.76 12.10
C PRO A 119 10.41 -13.09 11.97
N ASP A 120 9.63 -12.18 11.37
CA ASP A 120 8.19 -12.35 11.18
C ASP A 120 7.85 -13.43 10.14
N MET A 121 8.86 -13.92 9.39
CA MET A 121 8.71 -15.09 8.52
C MET A 121 8.27 -16.34 9.31
N SER A 122 8.52 -16.39 10.62
CA SER A 122 8.08 -17.50 11.47
C SER A 122 6.57 -17.51 11.72
N ILE A 123 5.90 -16.35 11.67
CA ILE A 123 4.48 -16.18 12.00
C ILE A 123 3.57 -16.05 10.77
N VAL A 124 4.14 -16.04 9.56
CA VAL A 124 3.38 -16.02 8.30
C VAL A 124 3.68 -17.22 7.42
N ASP A 125 2.78 -17.48 6.47
CA ASP A 125 2.96 -18.37 5.33
C ASP A 125 3.10 -17.53 4.05
N ILE A 126 4.28 -17.56 3.42
CA ILE A 126 4.57 -16.82 2.18
C ILE A 126 3.76 -17.42 1.03
N ILE A 127 3.05 -16.56 0.29
CA ILE A 127 2.30 -16.96 -0.90
C ILE A 127 3.29 -17.14 -2.05
N GLN A 128 3.45 -18.37 -2.53
CA GLN A 128 4.35 -18.71 -3.63
C GLN A 128 3.58 -18.81 -4.94
N ASP A 129 3.52 -17.72 -5.70
CA ASP A 129 2.95 -17.71 -7.04
C ASP A 129 3.92 -17.12 -8.08
N GLY A 130 3.56 -17.27 -9.37
CA GLY A 130 4.43 -16.92 -10.49
C GLY A 130 4.81 -15.43 -10.56
N ASP A 131 4.09 -14.58 -9.83
CA ASP A 131 4.23 -13.14 -9.78
C ASP A 131 4.72 -12.60 -8.43
N LEU A 132 5.22 -13.50 -7.55
CA LEU A 132 5.63 -13.33 -6.15
C LEU A 132 5.79 -11.88 -5.65
N ASN A 133 6.58 -11.05 -6.37
CA ASN A 133 6.91 -9.66 -6.00
C ASN A 133 6.54 -8.62 -7.07
N LYS A 134 6.35 -9.03 -8.34
CA LYS A 134 6.10 -8.10 -9.46
C LYS A 134 4.81 -7.30 -9.26
N SER A 135 3.81 -7.93 -8.65
CA SER A 135 2.53 -7.27 -8.39
C SER A 135 2.65 -6.13 -7.37
N LEU A 136 3.53 -6.24 -6.37
CA LEU A 136 3.64 -5.22 -5.31
C LEU A 136 4.23 -3.92 -5.82
N LYS A 137 5.34 -4.03 -6.57
CA LYS A 137 5.94 -2.90 -7.27
C LYS A 137 4.95 -2.24 -8.20
N HIS A 138 4.23 -3.03 -9.00
CA HIS A 138 3.22 -2.49 -9.90
C HIS A 138 2.12 -1.69 -9.17
N TYR A 139 1.60 -2.16 -8.03
CA TYR A 139 0.61 -1.41 -7.27
C TYR A 139 1.19 -0.17 -6.58
N CYS A 140 2.48 -0.16 -6.24
CA CYS A 140 3.15 1.04 -5.77
C CYS A 140 3.27 2.07 -6.90
N GLU A 141 3.70 1.64 -8.09
CA GLU A 141 3.77 2.49 -9.28
C GLU A 141 2.37 3.04 -9.62
N GLU A 142 1.31 2.22 -9.55
CA GLU A 142 -0.08 2.67 -9.72
C GLU A 142 -0.48 3.73 -8.68
N LEU A 143 -0.10 3.55 -7.41
CA LEU A 143 -0.34 4.56 -6.37
C LEU A 143 0.35 5.89 -6.69
N VAL A 144 1.63 5.84 -7.06
CA VAL A 144 2.42 7.04 -7.39
C VAL A 144 1.80 7.73 -8.61
N GLU A 145 1.50 7.01 -9.68
CA GLU A 145 0.83 7.56 -10.87
C GLU A 145 -0.49 8.26 -10.53
N LEU A 146 -1.27 7.74 -9.58
CA LEU A 146 -2.57 8.29 -9.20
C LEU A 146 -2.50 9.45 -8.21
N SER A 147 -1.48 9.48 -7.35
CA SER A 147 -1.50 10.32 -6.14
C SER A 147 -0.18 11.03 -5.83
N GLU A 148 0.81 11.04 -6.74
CA GLU A 148 2.10 11.72 -6.53
C GLU A 148 1.93 13.18 -6.09
N ASP A 149 1.11 13.95 -6.80
CA ASP A 149 0.88 15.38 -6.50
C ASP A 149 0.38 15.60 -5.07
N ASP A 150 -0.55 14.76 -4.61
CA ASP A 150 -1.11 14.82 -3.26
C ASP A 150 -0.08 14.37 -2.22
N ILE A 151 0.64 13.27 -2.49
CA ILE A 151 1.69 12.75 -1.61
C ILE A 151 2.78 13.81 -1.39
N VAL A 152 3.31 14.37 -2.48
CA VAL A 152 4.31 15.44 -2.45
C VAL A 152 3.81 16.62 -1.64
N LYS A 153 2.57 17.06 -1.88
CA LYS A 153 1.97 18.18 -1.17
C LYS A 153 1.88 17.90 0.34
N TYR A 154 1.37 16.74 0.74
CA TYR A 154 1.22 16.40 2.16
C TYR A 154 2.57 16.39 2.88
N PHE A 155 3.61 15.79 2.30
CA PHE A 155 4.94 15.78 2.90
C PHE A 155 5.60 17.16 2.93
N ARG A 156 5.51 17.93 1.83
CA ARG A 156 6.04 19.29 1.77
C ARG A 156 5.41 20.20 2.83
N ASP A 157 4.10 20.09 3.01
CA ASP A 157 3.33 20.94 3.92
C ASP A 157 3.44 20.46 5.38
N GLY A 158 4.01 19.26 5.60
CA GLY A 158 4.24 18.69 6.93
C GLY A 158 2.95 18.23 7.59
N GLU A 159 2.04 17.71 6.78
CA GLU A 159 0.75 17.17 7.23
C GLU A 159 0.95 15.95 8.13
N THR A 160 0.05 15.79 9.09
CA THR A 160 -0.04 14.58 9.91
C THR A 160 -1.00 13.59 9.27
N ASP A 161 -0.89 12.32 9.64
CA ASP A 161 -1.76 11.24 9.17
C ASP A 161 -1.75 11.12 7.63
N VAL A 162 -0.55 11.15 7.05
CA VAL A 162 -0.35 11.11 5.59
C VAL A 162 -0.84 9.77 5.03
N ILE A 163 -0.72 8.68 5.79
CA ILE A 163 -1.18 7.36 5.37
C ILE A 163 -2.69 7.37 5.10
N ASN A 164 -3.54 7.87 6.01
CA ASN A 164 -4.99 7.90 5.76
C ASN A 164 -5.36 8.87 4.64
N LYS A 165 -4.74 10.06 4.62
CA LYS A 165 -4.95 11.04 3.55
C LYS A 165 -4.66 10.46 2.17
N VAL A 166 -3.57 9.73 2.03
CA VAL A 166 -3.20 9.15 0.73
C VAL A 166 -4.01 7.88 0.45
N CYS A 167 -4.03 6.92 1.38
CA CYS A 167 -4.54 5.58 1.11
C CYS A 167 -6.07 5.47 1.17
N THR A 168 -6.73 6.34 1.93
CA THR A 168 -8.19 6.33 2.11
C THR A 168 -8.85 7.49 1.37
N GLU A 169 -8.32 8.71 1.47
CA GLU A 169 -8.96 9.89 0.86
C GLU A 169 -8.59 10.08 -0.63
N SER A 170 -7.29 10.20 -0.96
CA SER A 170 -6.80 10.49 -2.32
C SER A 170 -6.92 9.29 -3.26
N SER A 171 -6.23 8.19 -2.95
CA SER A 171 -6.16 7.00 -3.83
C SER A 171 -7.36 6.06 -3.70
N LYS A 172 -8.02 6.07 -2.52
CA LYS A 172 -9.13 5.16 -2.17
C LYS A 172 -8.77 3.68 -2.27
N PHE A 173 -7.50 3.35 -2.07
CA PHE A 173 -7.02 1.97 -2.04
C PHE A 173 -7.54 1.24 -0.79
N CYS A 174 -7.68 1.96 0.33
CA CYS A 174 -8.28 1.48 1.57
C CYS A 174 -9.73 1.96 1.72
N SER A 175 -10.58 1.13 2.34
CA SER A 175 -11.97 1.50 2.67
C SER A 175 -12.10 2.08 4.08
N ASP A 176 -11.05 1.90 4.88
CA ASP A 176 -10.97 2.11 6.30
C ASP A 176 -9.77 3.00 6.63
N GLU A 177 -9.84 3.66 7.79
CA GLU A 177 -8.75 4.45 8.34
C GLU A 177 -7.90 3.60 9.29
N LEU A 178 -6.59 3.79 9.24
CA LEU A 178 -5.68 3.34 10.28
C LEU A 178 -5.90 4.18 11.54
N PRO A 179 -6.12 3.55 12.70
CA PRO A 179 -6.13 4.23 13.98
C PRO A 179 -4.79 4.93 14.25
N ALA A 180 -4.84 6.11 14.86
CA ALA A 180 -3.65 6.93 15.11
C ALA A 180 -2.59 6.28 16.03
N ASP A 181 -2.96 5.24 16.79
CA ASP A 181 -2.06 4.50 17.69
C ASP A 181 -1.51 3.20 17.09
N GLN A 182 -1.79 2.92 15.81
CA GLN A 182 -1.41 1.68 15.14
C GLN A 182 -0.56 1.93 13.90
N THR A 183 0.40 1.05 13.68
CA THR A 183 1.17 1.01 12.44
C THR A 183 0.44 0.15 11.40
N PRO A 184 0.71 0.32 10.09
CA PRO A 184 0.23 -0.58 9.06
C PRO A 184 0.49 -2.06 9.36
N HIS A 185 1.62 -2.37 10.00
CA HIS A 185 2.03 -3.73 10.34
C HIS A 185 1.17 -4.34 11.47
N ASP A 186 0.78 -3.54 12.45
CA ASP A 186 0.05 -3.99 13.64
C ASP A 186 -1.48 -3.95 13.46
N TYR A 187 -1.95 -3.34 12.36
CA TYR A 187 -3.37 -3.09 12.15
C TYR A 187 -4.15 -4.35 11.73
N GLU A 188 -5.01 -4.81 12.64
CA GLU A 188 -6.06 -5.76 12.33
C GLU A 188 -7.34 -5.01 11.92
N ALA A 189 -7.50 -4.81 10.60
CA ALA A 189 -8.78 -4.43 10.01
C ALA A 189 -9.94 -5.20 10.67
N PRO A 190 -10.99 -4.50 11.13
CA PRO A 190 -12.19 -5.13 11.65
C PRO A 190 -12.68 -6.20 10.68
N ILE A 191 -13.08 -7.34 11.22
CA ILE A 191 -13.84 -8.31 10.44
C ILE A 191 -15.15 -7.60 10.13
N ASP A 192 -15.38 -7.23 8.87
CA ASP A 192 -16.70 -6.76 8.44
C ASP A 192 -17.71 -7.80 8.97
N GLU A 193 -18.61 -7.38 9.86
CA GLU A 193 -19.76 -8.17 10.23
C GLU A 193 -20.41 -8.58 8.92
N LEU A 194 -20.40 -9.89 8.66
CA LEU A 194 -21.05 -10.55 7.54
C LEU A 194 -22.28 -9.75 7.15
N ASP A 195 -22.33 -9.31 5.89
CA ASP A 195 -23.54 -8.81 5.27
C ASP A 195 -24.74 -9.68 5.70
N GLU A 196 -25.55 -9.14 6.62
CA GLU A 196 -26.75 -9.74 7.20
C GLU A 196 -27.89 -9.73 6.15
N SER A 197 -27.58 -9.99 4.88
CA SER A 197 -28.56 -10.10 3.79
C SER A 197 -28.82 -11.54 3.33
N THR A 198 -28.13 -12.54 3.88
CA THR A 198 -28.31 -13.96 3.49
C THR A 198 -29.09 -14.82 4.51
N GLU A 199 -29.80 -14.21 5.46
CA GLU A 199 -30.73 -14.94 6.35
C GLU A 199 -32.21 -14.68 6.01
N ARG A 200 -32.55 -14.75 4.73
CA ARG A 200 -33.95 -14.97 4.32
C ARG A 200 -34.08 -15.87 3.11
N MET A 201 -33.62 -17.11 3.25
CA MET A 201 -34.20 -18.23 2.50
C MET A 201 -34.10 -19.54 3.28
N GLU A 202 -34.53 -19.53 4.55
CA GLU A 202 -35.13 -20.72 5.14
C GLU A 202 -36.63 -20.49 5.27
N LEU A 203 -37.35 -20.86 4.21
CA LEU A 203 -38.72 -21.43 4.19
C LEU A 203 -39.12 -21.77 2.76
#